data_AF-A0A2D9BDN0-F1
#
_entry.id   AF-A0A2D9BDN0-F1
#
_cell.length_a   1.000
_cell.length_b   1.000
_cell.length_c   1.000
_cell.angle_alpha   90.00
_cell.angle_beta   90.00
_cell.angle_gamma   90.00
#
_symmetry.space_group_name_H-M   'P 1'
#
loop_
_entity.id
_entity.type
_entity.pdbx_description
1 polymer ?
#
loop_
_entity_poly.entity_id
_entity_poly.type
_entity_poly.pdbx_seq_one_letter_code
_entity_poly.pdbx_strand_id
1 'polypeptide(L)'
;MKNLFATLFLFSVLFNLNGQTLSELENIGIAQDGLIAVKKNKSWGFIDYSGTLVIDFRNDLVTTATKPPVFSNGLCLFKKNTDGITYFGYIDKKGKEVIPAEYLAATPFENGYARVIKHYKSNMGGTNALGKNIVKHSYNELVIDTKNQTVQHLRGPINLLFDRMKIQQNPPIINSVFINENLIAVKEANKTYSIYNLKKQ
;
A
#
# COMPACT_ATOMS: atom_id res chain seq x y z
N MET A 1 -44.02 57.24 8.17
CA MET A 1 -43.68 56.18 9.14
C MET A 1 -44.17 54.84 8.60
N LYS A 2 -43.30 53.81 8.64
CA LYS A 2 -43.48 52.41 8.20
C LYS A 2 -43.43 52.22 6.67
N ASN A 3 -42.62 51.37 6.05
CA ASN A 3 -41.54 50.46 6.44
C ASN A 3 -40.65 50.33 5.19
N LEU A 4 -39.40 50.80 5.27
CA LEU A 4 -38.35 50.55 4.28
C LEU A 4 -37.36 49.55 4.90
N PHE A 5 -37.78 48.30 5.04
CA PHE A 5 -36.88 47.19 5.37
C PHE A 5 -36.87 46.21 4.20
N ALA A 6 -36.41 46.73 3.06
CA ALA A 6 -35.97 45.92 1.96
C ALA A 6 -34.61 45.28 2.33
N THR A 7 -34.51 43.97 2.09
CA THR A 7 -33.29 43.32 1.58
C THR A 7 -32.00 43.57 2.35
N LEU A 8 -31.85 43.02 3.55
CA LEU A 8 -30.54 42.87 4.18
C LEU A 8 -30.36 41.53 4.93
N PHE A 9 -30.99 40.47 4.43
CA PHE A 9 -30.79 39.09 4.92
C PHE A 9 -30.39 38.12 3.81
N LEU A 10 -29.83 38.64 2.71
CA LEU A 10 -29.31 37.83 1.59
C LEU A 10 -27.81 38.03 1.34
N PHE A 11 -27.08 38.71 2.24
CA PHE A 11 -25.70 39.13 1.96
C PHE A 11 -24.68 38.80 3.07
N SER A 12 -24.90 37.74 3.85
CA SER A 12 -23.89 37.21 4.78
C SER A 12 -23.49 35.75 4.53
N VAL A 13 -23.98 35.12 3.47
CA VAL A 13 -23.37 33.89 2.93
C VAL A 13 -22.46 34.29 1.76
N LEU A 14 -21.62 35.29 1.97
CA LEU A 14 -20.51 35.56 1.07
C LEU A 14 -19.36 34.63 1.45
N PHE A 15 -19.24 33.56 0.68
CA PHE A 15 -17.97 32.99 0.24
C PHE A 15 -16.87 32.92 1.32
N ASN A 16 -16.94 31.92 2.21
CA ASN A 16 -15.72 31.23 2.63
C ASN A 16 -15.28 30.29 1.49
N LEU A 17 -14.95 30.88 0.34
CA LEU A 17 -14.26 30.23 -0.76
C LEU A 17 -12.79 30.68 -0.71
N ASN A 18 -12.22 30.62 0.50
CA ASN A 18 -10.78 30.49 0.62
C ASN A 18 -10.43 29.07 0.19
N GLY A 19 -10.49 28.81 -1.12
CA GLY A 19 -9.81 27.68 -1.71
C GLY A 19 -8.35 27.88 -1.39
N GLN A 20 -7.87 27.25 -0.32
CA GLN A 20 -6.49 27.36 0.12
C GLN A 20 -5.63 26.87 -1.03
N THR A 21 -4.95 27.80 -1.70
CA THR A 21 -4.07 27.44 -2.82
C THR A 21 -2.92 26.65 -2.25
N LEU A 22 -2.84 25.37 -2.61
CA LEU A 22 -1.73 24.52 -2.21
C LEU A 22 -0.50 24.91 -3.04
N SER A 23 0.49 25.52 -2.38
CA SER A 23 1.71 26.04 -3.01
C SER A 23 2.96 25.24 -2.63
N GLU A 24 4.04 25.46 -3.39
CA GLU A 24 5.38 24.87 -3.17
C GLU A 24 5.41 23.34 -3.32
N LEU A 25 4.65 22.82 -4.28
CA LEU A 25 4.67 21.41 -4.63
C LEU A 25 5.87 21.10 -5.52
N GLU A 26 6.63 20.07 -5.16
CA GLU A 26 7.82 19.62 -5.89
C GLU A 26 7.48 18.59 -6.98
N ASN A 27 6.35 17.89 -6.83
CA ASN A 27 5.92 16.87 -7.76
C ASN A 27 4.40 16.67 -7.68
N ILE A 28 3.80 16.31 -8.81
CA ILE A 28 2.37 16.04 -8.93
C ILE A 28 2.24 14.76 -9.74
N GLY A 29 1.45 13.82 -9.23
CA GLY A 29 1.12 12.57 -9.90
C GLY A 29 -0.02 12.73 -10.90
N ILE A 30 -0.43 11.59 -11.47
CA ILE A 30 -1.62 11.53 -12.31
C ILE A 30 -2.88 11.32 -11.45
N ALA A 31 -4.02 11.74 -11.97
CA ALA A 31 -5.32 11.46 -11.37
C ALA A 31 -5.60 9.96 -11.44
N GLN A 32 -5.78 9.33 -10.28
CA GLN A 32 -6.21 7.94 -10.18
C GLN A 32 -7.14 7.77 -8.98
N ASP A 33 -8.23 7.02 -9.18
CA ASP A 33 -9.21 6.76 -8.12
C ASP A 33 -9.77 8.02 -7.43
N GLY A 34 -9.91 9.12 -8.15
CA GLY A 34 -10.46 10.36 -7.57
C GLY A 34 -9.44 11.19 -6.78
N LEU A 35 -8.17 10.78 -6.73
CA LEU A 35 -7.11 11.46 -5.99
C LEU A 35 -5.88 11.70 -6.87
N ILE A 36 -5.10 12.72 -6.51
CA ILE A 36 -3.83 13.07 -7.15
C ILE A 36 -2.77 13.16 -6.06
N ALA A 37 -1.69 12.40 -6.19
CA ALA A 37 -0.56 12.49 -5.28
C ALA A 37 0.19 13.82 -5.48
N VAL A 38 0.50 14.51 -4.40
CA VAL A 38 1.27 15.76 -4.43
C VAL A 38 2.44 15.66 -3.46
N LYS A 39 3.61 16.14 -3.87
CA LYS A 39 4.82 16.11 -3.06
C LYS A 39 5.13 17.51 -2.54
N LYS A 40 5.38 17.62 -1.25
CA LYS A 40 5.93 18.82 -0.62
C LYS A 40 7.05 18.39 0.33
N ASN A 41 8.23 18.95 0.17
CA ASN A 41 9.42 18.50 0.88
C ASN A 41 9.69 16.99 0.66
N LYS A 42 9.94 16.26 1.74
CA LYS A 42 10.19 14.80 1.73
C LYS A 42 8.94 13.96 1.92
N SER A 43 7.75 14.56 1.82
CA SER A 43 6.47 13.92 2.13
C SER A 43 5.49 14.01 0.96
N TRP A 44 4.56 13.07 0.93
CA TRP A 44 3.49 12.98 -0.06
C TRP A 44 2.13 13.15 0.62
N GLY A 45 1.24 13.90 0.00
CA GLY A 45 -0.18 13.99 0.34
C GLY A 45 -1.04 13.65 -0.86
N PHE A 46 -2.35 13.70 -0.69
CA PHE A 46 -3.29 13.52 -1.80
C PHE A 46 -4.33 14.63 -1.80
N ILE A 47 -4.54 15.22 -2.97
CA ILE A 47 -5.64 16.15 -3.24
C ILE A 47 -6.75 15.42 -4.01
N ASP A 48 -7.98 15.89 -3.90
CA ASP A 48 -9.06 15.52 -4.82
C ASP A 48 -9.00 16.33 -6.13
N TYR A 49 -9.97 16.09 -7.01
CA TYR A 49 -10.07 16.79 -8.30
C TYR A 49 -10.51 18.25 -8.20
N SER A 50 -10.97 18.70 -7.02
CA SER A 50 -11.20 20.13 -6.75
C SER A 50 -9.93 20.86 -6.31
N GLY A 51 -8.84 20.13 -6.04
CA GLY A 51 -7.60 20.67 -5.50
C GLY A 51 -7.55 20.69 -3.97
N THR A 52 -8.55 20.11 -3.29
CA THR A 52 -8.61 20.07 -1.83
C THR A 52 -7.71 18.97 -1.30
N LEU A 53 -6.86 19.26 -0.32
CA LEU A 53 -6.04 18.24 0.37
C LEU A 53 -6.94 17.31 1.18
N VAL A 54 -6.97 16.03 0.80
CA VAL A 54 -7.78 14.97 1.43
C VAL A 54 -6.95 14.13 2.39
N ILE A 55 -5.68 13.87 2.04
CA ILE A 55 -4.73 13.15 2.89
C ILE A 55 -3.52 14.04 3.10
N ASP A 56 -3.25 14.36 4.36
CA ASP A 56 -2.11 15.17 4.78
C ASP A 56 -0.77 14.56 4.37
N PHE A 57 0.24 15.42 4.28
CA PHE A 57 1.60 15.05 3.92
C PHE A 57 2.20 14.05 4.92
N ARG A 58 2.61 12.89 4.42
CA ARG A 58 3.19 11.80 5.17
C ARG A 58 4.38 11.18 4.42
N ASN A 59 5.33 10.61 5.15
CA ASN A 59 6.63 10.15 4.63
C ASN A 59 6.71 8.62 4.44
N ASP A 60 5.61 7.93 4.68
CA ASP A 60 5.51 6.47 4.71
C ASP A 60 4.75 5.91 3.50
N LEU A 61 4.32 6.75 2.56
CA LEU A 61 3.75 6.32 1.28
C LEU A 61 4.83 5.72 0.38
N VAL A 62 4.47 4.65 -0.34
CA VAL A 62 5.42 3.94 -1.20
C VAL A 62 5.45 4.57 -2.59
N THR A 63 6.65 4.89 -3.06
CA THR A 63 6.93 5.35 -4.43
C THR A 63 7.73 4.29 -5.17
N THR A 64 7.75 4.37 -6.50
CA THR A 64 8.79 3.69 -7.29
C THR A 64 9.87 4.70 -7.68
N ALA A 65 10.93 4.25 -8.36
CA ALA A 65 12.00 5.14 -8.84
C ALA A 65 11.49 6.25 -9.77
N THR A 66 10.34 6.03 -10.44
CA THR A 66 9.80 6.94 -11.45
C THR A 66 8.35 7.35 -11.22
N LYS A 67 7.66 6.77 -10.23
CA LYS A 67 6.23 7.01 -10.00
C LYS A 67 5.93 7.47 -8.57
N PRO A 68 5.10 8.52 -8.41
CA PRO A 68 4.47 8.89 -7.14
C PRO A 68 3.69 7.74 -6.48
N PRO A 69 3.32 7.87 -5.20
CA PRO A 69 2.32 7.01 -4.59
C PRO A 69 1.00 7.11 -5.36
N VAL A 70 0.21 6.04 -5.32
CA VAL A 70 -0.99 5.96 -6.16
C VAL A 70 -2.09 5.18 -5.47
N PHE A 71 -3.33 5.66 -5.61
CA PHE A 71 -4.51 4.89 -5.28
C PHE A 71 -4.91 4.02 -6.46
N SER A 72 -5.23 2.77 -6.17
CA SER A 72 -5.79 1.83 -7.12
C SER A 72 -6.73 0.88 -6.40
N ASN A 73 -7.90 0.65 -6.98
CA ASN A 73 -8.99 -0.10 -6.33
C ASN A 73 -9.34 0.40 -4.92
N GLY A 74 -9.25 1.72 -4.71
CA GLY A 74 -9.57 2.40 -3.46
C GLY A 74 -8.48 2.37 -2.39
N LEU A 75 -7.33 1.75 -2.67
CA LEU A 75 -6.26 1.54 -1.69
C LEU A 75 -4.92 2.10 -2.19
N CYS A 76 -4.11 2.60 -1.27
CA CYS A 76 -2.74 3.05 -1.53
C CYS A 76 -1.76 2.33 -0.62
N LEU A 77 -0.61 1.95 -1.19
CA LEU A 77 0.44 1.26 -0.46
C LEU A 77 1.20 2.21 0.48
N PHE A 78 1.40 1.80 1.73
CA PHE A 78 2.26 2.48 2.70
C PHE A 78 3.22 1.48 3.36
N LYS A 79 4.24 1.99 4.05
CA LYS A 79 5.24 1.17 4.74
C LYS A 79 5.44 1.61 6.19
N LYS A 80 5.70 0.68 7.10
CA LYS A 80 6.13 0.93 8.48
C LYS A 80 7.44 0.19 8.76
N ASN A 81 8.31 0.80 9.55
CA ASN A 81 9.51 0.13 10.04
C ASN A 81 9.27 -0.36 11.47
N THR A 82 9.43 -1.66 11.70
CA THR A 82 9.30 -2.31 13.00
C THR A 82 10.54 -3.16 13.24
N ASP A 83 11.26 -2.90 14.34
CA ASP A 83 12.51 -3.60 14.70
C ASP A 83 13.59 -3.60 13.59
N GLY A 84 13.61 -2.53 12.79
CA GLY A 84 14.54 -2.37 11.66
C GLY A 84 14.12 -3.13 10.39
N ILE A 85 12.93 -3.74 10.36
CA ILE A 85 12.36 -4.40 9.19
C ILE A 85 11.23 -3.55 8.63
N THR A 86 11.25 -3.31 7.32
CA THR A 86 10.15 -2.63 6.63
C THR A 86 9.02 -3.61 6.35
N TYR A 87 7.81 -3.24 6.75
CA TYR A 87 6.57 -3.91 6.42
C TYR A 87 5.67 -3.00 5.59
N PHE A 88 4.82 -3.61 4.78
CA PHE A 88 3.92 -2.94 3.86
C PHE A 88 2.47 -3.25 4.20
N GLY A 89 1.62 -2.25 4.05
CA GLY A 89 0.18 -2.35 4.22
C GLY A 89 -0.54 -1.37 3.30
N TYR A 90 -1.84 -1.18 3.50
CA TYR A 90 -2.65 -0.30 2.66
C TYR A 90 -3.53 0.66 3.46
N ILE A 91 -3.62 1.88 2.95
CA ILE A 91 -4.52 2.92 3.44
C ILE A 91 -5.71 3.11 2.49
N ASP A 92 -6.84 3.53 3.05
CA ASP A 92 -8.00 3.99 2.28
C ASP A 92 -7.85 5.45 1.80
N LYS A 93 -8.86 5.93 1.04
CA LYS A 93 -8.90 7.31 0.53
C LYS A 93 -9.05 8.39 1.60
N LYS A 94 -9.24 8.02 2.87
CA LYS A 94 -9.23 8.92 4.03
C LYS A 94 -7.88 8.90 4.76
N GLY A 95 -6.90 8.17 4.23
CA GLY A 95 -5.57 8.01 4.82
C GLY A 95 -5.51 7.00 5.97
N LYS A 96 -6.61 6.28 6.25
CA LYS A 96 -6.70 5.31 7.35
C LYS A 96 -6.13 3.97 6.92
N GLU A 97 -5.31 3.37 7.79
CA GLU A 97 -4.85 1.99 7.64
C GLU A 97 -6.05 1.03 7.66
N VAL A 98 -6.24 0.29 6.56
CA VAL A 98 -7.31 -0.71 6.40
C VAL A 98 -6.77 -2.11 6.16
N ILE A 99 -5.55 -2.21 5.64
CA ILE A 99 -4.76 -3.45 5.65
C ILE A 99 -3.48 -3.16 6.45
N PRO A 100 -3.25 -3.83 7.59
CA PRO A 100 -2.09 -3.57 8.42
C PRO A 100 -0.76 -3.77 7.71
N ALA A 101 0.26 -3.06 8.17
CA ALA A 101 1.63 -3.26 7.68
C ALA A 101 2.21 -4.57 8.22
N GLU A 102 1.87 -5.70 7.58
CA GLU A 102 2.31 -7.05 7.95
C GLU A 102 3.08 -7.79 6.85
N TYR A 103 3.15 -7.23 5.64
CA TYR A 103 3.81 -7.87 4.50
C TYR A 103 5.27 -7.44 4.38
N LEU A 104 6.16 -8.38 4.09
CA LEU A 104 7.59 -8.08 3.84
C LEU A 104 7.82 -7.41 2.48
N ALA A 105 6.87 -7.61 1.56
CA ALA A 105 6.81 -6.93 0.27
C ALA A 105 5.36 -6.91 -0.21
N ALA A 106 4.98 -5.88 -0.96
CA ALA A 106 3.63 -5.74 -1.49
C ALA A 106 3.62 -4.86 -2.74
N THR A 107 2.70 -5.11 -3.66
CA THR A 107 2.46 -4.25 -4.84
C THR A 107 1.25 -3.34 -4.63
N PRO A 108 1.12 -2.22 -5.36
CA PRO A 108 -0.18 -1.57 -5.53
C PRO A 108 -1.24 -2.57 -6.00
N PHE A 109 -2.49 -2.30 -5.66
CA PHE A 109 -3.61 -3.07 -6.20
C PHE A 109 -3.75 -2.84 -7.70
N GLU A 110 -4.09 -3.88 -8.44
CA GLU A 110 -4.47 -3.81 -9.84
C GLU A 110 -5.54 -4.87 -10.10
N ASN A 111 -6.63 -4.49 -10.77
CA ASN A 111 -7.79 -5.36 -11.01
C ASN A 111 -8.38 -6.00 -9.74
N GLY A 112 -8.33 -5.29 -8.60
CA GLY A 112 -8.87 -5.76 -7.33
C GLY A 112 -7.94 -6.68 -6.53
N TYR A 113 -6.74 -6.95 -7.03
CA TYR A 113 -5.77 -7.83 -6.38
C TYR A 113 -4.42 -7.17 -6.14
N ALA A 114 -3.68 -7.65 -5.15
CA ALA A 114 -2.29 -7.30 -4.93
C ALA A 114 -1.45 -8.57 -4.69
N ARG A 115 -0.18 -8.51 -5.10
CA ARG A 115 0.82 -9.54 -4.79
C ARG A 115 1.54 -9.14 -3.53
N VAL A 116 1.70 -10.07 -2.59
CA VAL A 116 2.31 -9.81 -1.29
C VAL A 116 3.22 -10.95 -0.86
N ILE A 117 4.21 -10.63 -0.02
CA ILE A 117 5.03 -11.62 0.68
C ILE A 117 4.64 -11.62 2.16
N LYS A 118 4.00 -12.71 2.59
CA LYS A 118 3.60 -12.90 3.98
C LYS A 118 4.63 -13.72 4.74
N HIS A 119 5.06 -13.19 5.88
CA HIS A 119 5.94 -13.87 6.83
C HIS A 119 5.15 -14.84 7.70
N TYR A 120 5.76 -15.99 8.00
CA TYR A 120 5.27 -16.99 8.92
C TYR A 120 6.35 -17.35 9.92
N LYS A 121 5.93 -17.54 11.16
CA LYS A 121 6.77 -18.01 12.27
C LYS A 121 6.11 -19.27 12.83
N SER A 122 6.81 -20.40 12.80
CA SER A 122 6.37 -21.63 13.43
C SER A 122 7.31 -22.03 14.55
N ASN A 123 6.75 -22.41 15.69
CA ASN A 123 7.50 -23.04 16.76
C ASN A 123 7.57 -24.54 16.45
N MET A 124 8.77 -25.09 16.28
CA MET A 124 8.93 -26.50 15.90
C MET A 124 8.97 -27.45 17.11
N GLY A 125 8.78 -26.94 18.33
CA GLY A 125 8.64 -27.74 19.55
C GLY A 125 9.92 -28.42 20.06
N GLY A 126 10.93 -28.58 19.21
CA GLY A 126 12.26 -29.04 19.60
C GLY A 126 13.09 -27.92 20.24
N THR A 127 13.91 -28.27 21.23
CA THR A 127 14.92 -27.39 21.81
C THR A 127 16.30 -27.68 21.20
N ASN A 128 17.12 -26.65 21.00
CA ASN A 128 18.52 -26.85 20.64
C ASN A 128 19.36 -27.34 21.84
N ALA A 129 20.66 -27.59 21.64
CA ALA A 129 21.59 -28.02 22.71
C ALA A 129 21.69 -27.05 23.90
N LEU A 130 21.19 -25.82 23.76
CA LEU A 130 21.14 -24.79 24.81
C LEU A 130 19.75 -24.68 25.48
N GLY A 131 18.84 -25.62 25.22
CA GLY A 131 17.47 -25.62 25.76
C GLY A 131 16.55 -24.56 25.15
N LYS A 132 16.94 -23.88 24.07
CA LYS A 132 16.10 -22.87 23.41
C LYS A 132 15.20 -23.50 22.36
N ASN A 133 13.93 -23.11 22.35
CA ASN A 133 12.96 -23.52 21.32
C ASN A 133 13.46 -23.16 19.91
N ILE A 134 13.37 -24.12 18.99
CA ILE A 134 13.71 -23.94 17.60
C ILE A 134 12.53 -23.26 16.91
N VAL A 135 12.75 -22.02 16.50
CA VAL A 135 11.80 -21.23 15.73
C VAL A 135 12.19 -21.28 14.26
N LYS A 136 11.24 -21.65 13.41
CA LYS A 136 11.39 -21.57 11.96
C LYS A 136 10.64 -20.36 11.44
N HIS A 137 11.32 -19.60 10.59
CA HIS A 137 10.71 -18.52 9.85
C HIS A 137 10.65 -18.90 8.37
N SER A 138 9.53 -18.58 7.73
CA SER A 138 9.34 -18.74 6.31
C SER A 138 8.50 -17.62 5.74
N TYR A 139 8.41 -17.52 4.43
CA TYR A 139 7.45 -16.65 3.77
C TYR A 139 6.81 -17.33 2.57
N ASN A 140 5.63 -16.84 2.20
CA ASN A 140 4.93 -17.22 0.98
C ASN A 140 4.65 -15.97 0.15
N GLU A 141 4.71 -16.14 -1.18
CA GLU A 141 4.18 -15.17 -2.13
C GLU A 141 2.71 -15.51 -2.40
N LEU A 142 1.83 -14.52 -2.21
CA LEU A 142 0.38 -14.67 -2.25
C LEU A 142 -0.25 -13.60 -3.13
N VAL A 143 -1.47 -13.88 -3.60
CA VAL A 143 -2.42 -12.87 -4.10
C VAL A 143 -3.46 -12.62 -3.01
N ILE A 144 -3.71 -11.35 -2.70
CA ILE A 144 -4.78 -10.90 -1.81
C ILE A 144 -5.79 -10.03 -2.54
N ASP A 145 -7.04 -10.02 -2.07
CA ASP A 145 -8.06 -9.06 -2.50
C ASP A 145 -8.03 -7.76 -1.66
N THR A 146 -8.89 -6.80 -2.02
CA THR A 146 -8.99 -5.51 -1.32
C THR A 146 -9.51 -5.61 0.12
N LYS A 147 -9.98 -6.78 0.55
CA LYS A 147 -10.42 -7.09 1.92
C LYS A 147 -9.36 -7.85 2.72
N ASN A 148 -8.14 -7.95 2.18
CA ASN A 148 -7.02 -8.70 2.76
C ASN A 148 -7.23 -10.22 2.81
N GLN A 149 -8.16 -10.77 2.02
CA GLN A 149 -8.37 -12.20 1.92
C GLN A 149 -7.36 -12.81 0.94
N THR A 150 -6.77 -13.94 1.31
CA THR A 150 -5.88 -14.66 0.39
C THR A 150 -6.69 -15.32 -0.70
N VAL A 151 -6.42 -14.95 -1.95
CA VAL A 151 -7.08 -15.46 -3.15
C VAL A 151 -6.27 -16.60 -3.76
N GLN A 152 -4.94 -16.51 -3.77
CA GLN A 152 -4.10 -17.55 -4.36
C GLN A 152 -2.76 -17.63 -3.63
N HIS A 153 -2.33 -18.85 -3.34
CA HIS A 153 -0.95 -19.13 -2.95
C HIS A 153 -0.11 -19.35 -4.22
N LEU A 154 0.96 -18.57 -4.40
CA LEU A 154 1.79 -18.61 -5.62
C LEU A 154 3.11 -19.36 -5.40
N ARG A 155 3.77 -19.09 -4.26
CA ARG A 155 5.09 -19.67 -3.97
C ARG A 155 5.31 -19.80 -2.47
N GLY A 156 6.04 -20.83 -2.07
CA GLY A 156 6.42 -21.09 -0.69
C GLY A 156 5.80 -22.37 -0.12
N PRO A 157 6.14 -22.71 1.14
CA PRO A 157 6.95 -21.91 2.06
C PRO A 157 8.44 -21.89 1.71
N ILE A 158 9.04 -20.69 1.73
CA ILE A 158 10.49 -20.51 1.56
C ILE A 158 11.10 -20.18 2.92
N ASN A 159 12.17 -20.86 3.30
CA ASN A 159 12.87 -20.59 4.55
C ASN A 159 13.42 -19.17 4.57
N LEU A 160 13.22 -18.48 5.69
CA LEU A 160 13.66 -17.12 5.92
C LEU A 160 14.63 -17.09 7.09
N LEU A 161 15.86 -16.62 6.85
CA LEU A 161 16.75 -16.22 7.93
C LEU A 161 16.24 -14.88 8.47
N PHE A 162 15.42 -14.95 9.52
CA PHE A 162 14.74 -13.80 10.08
C PHE A 162 15.67 -13.00 11.01
N ASP A 163 16.58 -12.26 10.38
CA ASP A 163 17.50 -11.33 11.00
C ASP A 163 17.41 -9.99 10.26
N ARG A 164 17.38 -8.86 10.99
CA ARG A 164 17.17 -7.53 10.41
C ARG A 164 18.23 -7.19 9.36
N MET A 165 19.50 -7.54 9.59
CA MET A 165 20.58 -7.21 8.66
C MET A 165 20.47 -8.07 7.41
N LYS A 166 20.15 -9.37 7.57
CA LYS A 166 19.91 -10.27 6.44
C LYS A 166 18.71 -9.85 5.60
N ILE A 167 17.61 -9.44 6.22
CA ILE A 167 16.43 -8.95 5.51
C ILE A 167 16.70 -7.63 4.81
N GLN A 168 17.48 -6.72 5.40
CA GLN A 168 17.88 -5.47 4.74
C GLN A 168 18.84 -5.71 3.57
N GLN A 169 19.79 -6.64 3.70
CA GLN A 169 20.77 -6.97 2.65
C GLN A 169 20.13 -7.74 1.48
N ASN A 170 19.17 -8.63 1.77
CA ASN A 170 18.52 -9.47 0.78
C ASN A 170 17.04 -9.65 1.12
N PRO A 171 16.21 -8.61 0.89
CA PRO A 171 14.78 -8.69 1.18
C PRO A 171 14.09 -9.70 0.25
N PRO A 172 13.03 -10.38 0.71
CA PRO A 172 12.19 -11.16 -0.17
C PRO A 172 11.64 -10.30 -1.32
N ILE A 173 11.72 -10.82 -2.55
CA ILE A 173 11.23 -10.15 -3.75
C ILE A 173 10.02 -10.90 -4.32
N ILE A 174 9.05 -10.15 -4.82
CA ILE A 174 7.89 -10.69 -5.55
C ILE A 174 8.39 -11.15 -6.92
N ASN A 175 8.20 -12.42 -7.25
CA ASN A 175 8.66 -13.02 -8.51
C ASN A 175 7.52 -13.21 -9.52
N SER A 176 6.31 -12.80 -9.15
CA SER A 176 5.14 -12.89 -10.01
C SER A 176 4.73 -11.56 -10.63
N VAL A 177 4.04 -11.67 -11.75
CA VAL A 177 3.52 -10.55 -12.54
C VAL A 177 2.16 -10.92 -13.10
N PHE A 178 1.19 -10.00 -13.05
CA PHE A 178 -0.07 -10.20 -13.76
C PHE A 178 0.17 -10.08 -15.25
N ILE A 179 -0.29 -11.07 -16.00
CA ILE A 179 -0.33 -11.05 -17.46
C ILE A 179 -1.58 -10.32 -17.94
N ASN A 180 -2.69 -10.50 -17.21
CA ASN A 180 -3.96 -9.79 -17.37
C ASN A 180 -4.75 -9.84 -16.06
N GLU A 181 -6.02 -9.43 -16.09
CA GLU A 181 -6.92 -9.42 -14.93
C GLU A 181 -7.06 -10.75 -14.17
N ASN A 182 -6.83 -11.89 -14.83
CA ASN A 182 -7.08 -13.22 -14.24
C ASN A 182 -5.85 -14.13 -14.24
N LEU A 183 -4.79 -13.78 -14.98
CA LEU A 183 -3.61 -14.62 -15.16
C LEU A 183 -2.40 -14.00 -14.49
N ILE A 184 -1.69 -14.83 -13.74
CA ILE A 184 -0.44 -14.47 -13.09
C ILE A 184 0.66 -15.44 -13.49
N ALA A 185 1.77 -14.90 -13.98
CA ALA A 185 3.00 -15.64 -14.20
C ALA A 185 3.85 -15.57 -12.93
N VAL A 186 4.42 -16.69 -12.51
CA VAL A 186 5.38 -16.79 -11.41
C VAL A 186 6.71 -17.25 -11.99
N LYS A 187 7.77 -16.46 -11.83
CA LYS A 187 9.12 -16.88 -12.23
C LYS A 187 9.72 -17.83 -11.20
N GLU A 188 10.01 -19.04 -11.64
CA GLU A 188 10.57 -20.10 -10.80
C GLU A 188 12.10 -20.02 -10.71
N ALA A 189 12.68 -20.71 -9.74
CA ALA A 189 14.13 -20.69 -9.48
C ALA A 189 14.97 -21.21 -10.67
N ASN A 190 14.42 -22.16 -11.43
CA ASN A 190 15.02 -22.70 -12.67
C ASN A 190 14.83 -21.78 -13.90
N LYS A 191 14.36 -20.54 -13.71
CA LYS A 191 14.07 -19.56 -14.76
C LYS A 191 12.92 -19.92 -15.70
N THR A 192 12.08 -20.90 -15.36
CA THR A 192 10.80 -21.16 -16.05
C THR A 192 9.67 -20.36 -15.44
N TYR A 193 8.47 -20.41 -16.04
CA TYR A 193 7.28 -19.73 -15.52
C TYR A 193 6.14 -20.72 -15.29
N SER A 194 5.49 -20.58 -14.14
CA SER A 194 4.19 -21.20 -13.84
C SER A 194 3.08 -20.17 -14.06
N ILE A 195 1.95 -20.56 -14.66
CA ILE A 195 0.79 -19.68 -14.88
C ILE A 195 -0.37 -20.12 -14.00
N TYR A 196 -0.93 -19.19 -13.22
CA TYR A 196 -2.12 -19.42 -12.42
C TYR A 196 -3.29 -18.62 -12.96
N ASN A 197 -4.50 -19.19 -12.86
CA ASN A 197 -5.75 -18.53 -13.22
C ASN A 197 -6.60 -18.29 -11.97
N LEU A 198 -6.84 -17.02 -11.64
CA LEU A 198 -7.54 -16.62 -10.42
C LEU A 198 -9.05 -16.91 -10.43
N LYS A 199 -9.66 -17.19 -11.58
CA LYS A 199 -11.11 -17.44 -11.70
C LYS A 199 -11.50 -18.93 -11.65
N LYS A 200 -10.54 -19.85 -11.63
CA LYS A 200 -10.79 -21.31 -11.73
C LYS A 200 -10.75 -22.06 -10.39
N GLN A 201 -10.91 -21.35 -9.26
CA GLN A 201 -10.90 -21.95 -7.93
C GLN A 201 -12.30 -22.32 -7.44
#